data_AF-A0A0C2GSK5-F1
#
_entry.id   AF-A0A0C2GSK5-F1
#
_cell.length_a   1.000
_cell.length_b   1.000
_cell.length_c   1.000
_cell.angle_alpha   90.00
_cell.angle_beta   90.00
_cell.angle_gamma   90.00
#
_symmetry.space_group_name_H-M   'P 1'
#
loop_
_entity.id
_entity.type
_entity.pdbx_description
1 polymer ?
#
loop_
_entity_poly.entity_id
_entity_poly.type
_entity_poly.pdbx_seq_one_letter_code
_entity_poly.pdbx_strand_id
1 'polypeptide(L)'
;MKRTVRKKPMNAIAGFDVSQPPVLNNFTRKLMIQIGGVLHLVTVARPHLIKSKGEIVNVSSILALNFGNVQTPYYAIAKAGLDQLTRSLAVDLIEHGVRVNGVSPGIVKTSFMEKSGLTKEQADKVGSL
;
A
#
# COMPACT_ATOMS: atom_id res chain seq x y z
N MET A 1 -30.61 -30.78 29.41
CA MET A 1 -29.22 -30.30 29.64
C MET A 1 -28.40 -30.51 28.36
N LYS A 2 -28.47 -29.58 27.39
CA LYS A 2 -27.68 -29.65 26.15
C LYS A 2 -26.53 -28.65 26.26
N ARG A 3 -25.30 -29.15 26.38
CA ARG A 3 -24.07 -28.35 26.37
C ARG A 3 -24.00 -27.58 25.04
N THR A 4 -24.25 -26.29 25.11
CA THR A 4 -24.07 -25.37 23.98
C THR A 4 -22.57 -25.23 23.77
N VAL A 5 -22.05 -25.86 22.71
CA VAL A 5 -20.68 -25.65 22.25
C VAL A 5 -20.57 -24.18 21.87
N ARG A 6 -19.99 -23.36 22.75
CA ARG A 6 -19.61 -21.98 22.42
C ARG A 6 -18.61 -22.07 21.28
N LYS A 7 -19.06 -21.85 20.04
CA LYS A 7 -18.17 -21.61 18.90
C LYS A 7 -17.24 -20.48 19.32
N LYS A 8 -15.94 -20.76 19.37
CA LYS A 8 -14.89 -19.76 19.61
C LYS A 8 -15.16 -18.63 18.62
N PRO A 9 -15.33 -17.37 19.07
CA PRO A 9 -15.56 -16.28 18.13
C PRO A 9 -14.37 -16.24 17.18
N MET A 10 -14.64 -16.07 15.89
CA MET A 10 -13.68 -16.01 14.80
C MET A 10 -12.89 -14.68 14.84
N ASN A 11 -12.47 -14.28 16.04
CA ASN A 11 -11.90 -13.00 16.39
C ASN A 11 -10.40 -13.17 16.56
N ALA A 12 -9.74 -13.41 15.44
CA ALA A 12 -8.33 -13.12 15.26
C ALA A 12 -8.15 -12.82 13.78
N ILE A 13 -8.66 -11.66 13.36
CA ILE A 13 -8.33 -11.06 12.06
C ILE A 13 -6.82 -10.84 12.12
N ALA A 14 -6.06 -11.58 11.33
CA ALA A 14 -4.60 -11.57 11.41
C ALA A 14 -4.06 -10.13 11.22
N GLY A 15 -3.66 -9.49 12.33
CA GLY A 15 -2.80 -8.31 12.32
C GLY A 15 -3.43 -6.93 12.51
N PHE A 16 -4.75 -6.80 12.66
CA PHE A 16 -5.39 -5.51 12.98
C PHE A 16 -6.44 -5.65 14.09
N ASP A 17 -6.06 -5.19 15.27
CA ASP A 17 -6.92 -5.14 16.45
C ASP A 17 -6.86 -3.72 17.01
N VAL A 18 -7.96 -2.97 16.84
CA VAL A 18 -8.09 -1.59 17.33
C VAL A 18 -8.23 -1.50 18.85
N SER A 19 -8.46 -2.63 19.53
CA SER A 19 -8.46 -2.70 20.99
C SER A 19 -7.05 -2.75 21.59
N GLN A 20 -6.02 -2.89 20.75
CA GLN A 20 -4.61 -2.92 21.14
C GLN A 20 -3.88 -1.71 20.54
N PRO A 21 -2.87 -1.16 21.22
CA PRO A 21 -2.06 -0.08 20.66
C PRO A 21 -1.33 -0.57 19.40
N PRO A 22 -1.20 0.28 18.37
CA PRO A 22 -0.51 -0.12 17.16
C PRO A 22 0.95 -0.43 17.48
N VAL A 23 1.49 -1.51 16.88
CA VAL A 23 2.93 -1.76 16.89
C VAL A 23 3.59 -0.70 16.00
N LEU A 24 3.97 0.42 16.62
CA LEU A 24 4.45 1.63 15.95
C LEU A 24 5.58 1.36 14.95
N ASN A 25 6.47 0.39 15.24
CA ASN A 25 7.56 0.01 14.35
C ASN A 25 7.07 -0.51 12.99
N ASN A 26 6.00 -1.32 12.97
CA ASN A 26 5.47 -1.89 11.72
C ASN A 26 4.73 -0.85 10.88
N PHE A 27 3.94 -0.01 11.54
CA PHE A 27 3.20 1.07 10.88
C PHE A 27 4.15 2.12 10.29
N THR A 28 5.03 2.66 11.14
CA THR A 28 6.01 3.68 10.73
C THR A 28 6.91 3.17 9.63
N ARG A 29 7.41 1.92 9.73
CA ARG A 29 8.24 1.32 8.68
C ARG A 29 7.50 1.23 7.33
N LYS A 30 6.22 0.85 7.31
CA LYS A 30 5.43 0.77 6.06
C LYS A 30 5.27 2.14 5.42
N LEU A 31 4.99 3.17 6.21
CA LEU A 31 4.90 4.55 5.72
C LEU A 31 6.25 5.06 5.21
N MET A 32 7.32 4.85 5.97
CA MET A 32 8.66 5.31 5.59
C MET A 32 9.15 4.67 4.29
N ILE A 33 8.88 3.38 4.07
CA ILE A 33 9.28 2.71 2.84
C ILE A 33 8.45 3.20 1.64
N GLN A 34 7.13 3.32 1.79
CA GLN A 34 6.25 3.63 0.64
C GLN A 34 6.20 5.12 0.29
N ILE A 35 6.18 5.99 1.31
CA ILE A 35 6.03 7.44 1.15
C ILE A 35 7.38 8.11 1.30
N GLY A 36 8.10 7.83 2.40
CA GLY A 36 9.41 8.42 2.67
C GLY A 36 10.44 8.07 1.59
N GLY A 37 10.45 6.83 1.11
CA GLY A 37 11.32 6.38 0.02
C GLY A 37 11.05 7.14 -1.29
N VAL A 38 9.79 7.32 -1.67
CA VAL A 38 9.40 8.07 -2.88
C VAL A 38 9.79 9.54 -2.73
N LEU A 39 9.50 10.16 -1.59
CA LEU A 39 9.85 11.55 -1.35
C LEU A 39 11.37 11.78 -1.41
N HIS A 40 12.15 10.87 -0.83
CA HIS A 40 13.60 10.92 -0.89
C HIS A 40 14.10 10.81 -2.34
N LEU A 41 13.62 9.83 -3.10
CA LEU A 41 13.98 9.64 -4.50
C LEU A 41 13.64 10.86 -5.35
N VAL A 42 12.46 11.43 -5.17
CA VAL A 42 12.05 12.64 -5.90
C VAL A 42 12.93 13.83 -5.52
N THR A 43 13.28 13.98 -4.24
CA THR A 43 14.17 15.06 -3.79
C THR A 43 15.53 15.01 -4.48
N VAL A 44 16.14 13.83 -4.56
CA VAL A 44 17.45 13.68 -5.21
C VAL A 44 17.35 13.69 -6.74
N ALA A 45 16.25 13.22 -7.32
CA ALA A 45 16.03 13.18 -8.76
C ALA A 45 15.52 14.49 -9.36
N ARG A 46 14.95 15.40 -8.55
CA ARG A 46 14.35 16.68 -8.98
C ARG A 46 15.19 17.44 -10.01
N PRO A 47 16.49 17.75 -9.80
CA PRO A 47 17.26 18.51 -10.79
C PRO A 47 17.37 17.79 -12.14
N HIS A 48 17.46 16.46 -12.12
CA HIS A 48 17.52 15.65 -13.33
C HIS A 48 16.18 15.60 -14.06
N LEU A 49 15.08 15.45 -13.30
CA LEU A 49 13.72 15.44 -13.82
C LEU A 49 13.36 16.78 -14.47
N ILE A 50 13.69 17.90 -13.83
CA ILE A 50 13.46 19.24 -14.38
C ILE A 50 14.26 19.44 -15.66
N LYS A 51 15.55 19.06 -15.66
CA LYS A 51 16.42 19.18 -16.84
C LYS A 51 15.88 18.38 -18.03
N SER A 52 15.34 17.18 -17.79
CA SER A 52 14.84 16.29 -18.84
C SER A 52 13.36 16.49 -19.17
N LYS A 53 12.60 17.28 -18.39
CA LYS A 53 11.13 17.31 -18.42
C LYS A 53 10.54 15.89 -18.30
N GLY A 54 11.10 15.14 -17.36
CA GLY A 54 10.83 13.71 -17.19
C GLY A 54 9.47 13.38 -16.57
N GLU A 55 9.32 12.12 -16.18
CA GLU A 55 8.06 11.58 -15.69
C GLU A 55 8.27 10.70 -14.46
N ILE A 56 7.32 10.78 -13.53
CA ILE A 56 7.26 9.93 -12.35
C ILE A 56 5.99 9.09 -12.44
N VAL A 57 6.13 7.78 -12.28
CA VAL A 57 5.01 6.84 -12.17
C VAL A 57 5.09 6.10 -10.84
N ASN A 58 4.18 6.42 -9.93
CA ASN A 58 4.08 5.78 -8.63
C ASN A 58 3.17 4.54 -8.71
N VAL A 59 3.65 3.41 -8.20
CA VAL A 59 2.86 2.17 -8.15
C VAL A 59 2.10 2.11 -6.83
N SER A 60 0.81 2.38 -6.87
CA SER A 60 -0.13 2.29 -5.75
C SER A 60 -0.78 0.90 -5.67
N SER A 61 -2.06 0.83 -5.30
CA SER A 61 -2.87 -0.40 -5.25
C SER A 61 -4.35 -0.05 -5.29
N ILE A 62 -5.19 -0.95 -5.82
CA ILE A 62 -6.64 -0.84 -5.63
C ILE A 62 -7.03 -0.76 -4.15
N LEU A 63 -6.21 -1.30 -3.24
CA LEU A 63 -6.44 -1.24 -1.79
C LEU A 63 -6.30 0.17 -1.20
N ALA A 64 -5.83 1.15 -1.98
CA ALA A 64 -5.77 2.56 -1.60
C ALA A 64 -7.10 3.31 -1.85
N LEU A 65 -8.01 2.71 -2.61
CA LEU A 65 -9.26 3.35 -3.03
C LEU A 65 -10.26 3.43 -1.86
N ASN A 66 -11.40 4.07 -2.13
CA ASN A 66 -12.43 4.42 -1.15
C ASN A 66 -13.25 3.21 -0.65
N PHE A 67 -12.59 2.24 -0.01
CA PHE A 67 -13.22 1.13 0.71
C PHE A 67 -12.39 0.68 1.91
N GLY A 68 -13.05 0.04 2.88
CA GLY A 68 -12.37 -0.48 4.07
C GLY A 68 -11.70 -1.82 3.80
N ASN A 69 -10.42 -1.95 4.19
CA ASN A 69 -9.69 -3.20 4.17
C ASN A 69 -9.17 -3.56 5.57
N VAL A 70 -9.83 -4.53 6.19
CA VAL A 70 -9.47 -5.02 7.53
C VAL A 70 -8.30 -6.02 7.54
N GLN A 71 -7.98 -6.62 6.40
CA GLN A 71 -6.90 -7.62 6.29
C GLN A 71 -5.53 -6.97 6.22
N THR A 72 -5.40 -5.83 5.52
CA THR A 72 -4.12 -5.13 5.35
C THR A 72 -4.21 -3.59 5.50
N PRO A 73 -4.73 -3.08 6.63
CA PRO A 73 -5.05 -1.65 6.79
C PRO A 73 -3.82 -0.75 6.72
N TYR A 74 -2.69 -1.13 7.32
CA TYR A 74 -1.47 -0.31 7.25
C TYR A 74 -0.89 -0.24 5.82
N TYR A 75 -1.10 -1.27 5.00
CA TYR A 75 -0.71 -1.22 3.59
C TYR A 75 -1.65 -0.29 2.80
N ALA A 76 -2.97 -0.44 3.00
CA ALA A 76 -3.98 0.42 2.40
C ALA A 76 -3.72 1.91 2.72
N ILE A 77 -3.49 2.25 3.99
CA ILE A 77 -3.16 3.61 4.44
C ILE A 77 -1.88 4.11 3.76
N ALA A 78 -0.82 3.30 3.71
CA ALA A 78 0.43 3.71 3.08
C ALA A 78 0.26 3.99 1.57
N LYS A 79 -0.54 3.18 0.86
CA LYS A 79 -0.82 3.39 -0.56
C LYS A 79 -1.76 4.56 -0.81
N ALA A 80 -2.75 4.80 0.05
CA ALA A 80 -3.57 6.02 0.00
C ALA A 80 -2.72 7.29 0.23
N GLY A 81 -1.76 7.22 1.16
CA GLY A 81 -0.79 8.30 1.36
C GLY A 81 0.10 8.53 0.13
N LEU A 82 0.50 7.46 -0.57
CA LEU A 82 1.23 7.56 -1.84
C LEU A 82 0.38 8.19 -2.95
N ASP A 83 -0.92 7.90 -3.01
CA ASP A 83 -1.85 8.55 -3.97
C ASP A 83 -1.93 10.06 -3.71
N GLN A 84 -2.01 10.47 -2.44
CA GLN A 84 -2.01 11.89 -2.08
C GLN A 84 -0.67 12.56 -2.37
N LEU A 85 0.45 11.87 -2.09
CA LEU A 85 1.78 12.35 -2.45
C LEU A 85 1.91 12.53 -3.96
N THR A 86 1.40 11.61 -4.76
CA THR A 86 1.39 11.68 -6.23
C THR A 86 0.71 12.95 -6.71
N ARG A 87 -0.48 13.28 -6.18
CA ARG A 87 -1.19 14.53 -6.51
C ARG A 87 -0.38 15.76 -6.09
N SER A 88 0.20 15.75 -4.89
CA SER A 88 0.97 16.88 -4.37
C SER A 88 2.22 17.15 -5.23
N LEU A 89 2.95 16.09 -5.60
CA LEU A 89 4.11 16.18 -6.48
C LEU A 89 3.74 16.60 -7.91
N ALA A 90 2.57 16.18 -8.42
CA ALA A 90 2.09 16.63 -9.72
C ALA A 90 1.89 18.16 -9.73
N VAL A 91 1.31 18.73 -8.67
CA VAL A 91 1.12 20.18 -8.55
C VAL A 91 2.46 20.91 -8.39
N ASP A 92 3.39 20.39 -7.58
CA ASP A 92 4.70 21.00 -7.35
C ASP A 92 5.61 20.99 -8.60
N LEU A 93 5.52 19.96 -9.44
CA LEU A 93 6.48 19.76 -10.53
C LEU A 93 5.97 20.17 -11.92
N ILE A 94 4.68 20.50 -12.05
CA ILE A 94 4.07 20.81 -13.36
C ILE A 94 4.66 22.06 -14.00
N GLU A 95 5.00 23.09 -13.22
CA GLU A 95 5.59 24.33 -13.74
C GLU A 95 6.94 24.10 -14.42
N HIS A 96 7.62 23.00 -14.07
CA HIS A 96 8.88 22.59 -14.65
C HIS A 96 8.71 21.62 -15.83
N GLY A 97 7.48 21.30 -16.22
CA GLY A 97 7.17 20.36 -17.30
C GLY A 97 7.34 18.89 -16.94
N VAL A 98 7.41 18.56 -15.65
CA VAL A 98 7.53 17.17 -15.17
C VAL A 98 6.14 16.62 -14.86
N ARG A 99 5.83 15.42 -15.38
CA ARG A 99 4.53 14.77 -15.17
C ARG A 99 4.62 13.75 -14.04
N VAL A 100 3.61 13.70 -13.18
CA VAL A 100 3.56 12.73 -12.08
C VAL A 100 2.21 12.02 -12.10
N ASN A 101 2.23 10.70 -12.20
CA ASN A 101 1.04 9.85 -12.26
C ASN A 101 1.14 8.67 -11.30
N GLY A 102 -0.02 8.14 -10.92
CA GLY A 102 -0.13 6.94 -10.10
C GLY A 102 -0.87 5.84 -10.87
N VAL A 103 -0.45 4.60 -10.70
CA VAL A 103 -1.17 3.42 -11.18
C VAL A 103 -1.61 2.58 -9.99
N SER A 104 -2.82 2.04 -10.03
CA SER A 104 -3.39 1.24 -8.94
C SER A 104 -3.68 -0.18 -9.43
N PRO A 105 -2.69 -1.09 -9.39
CA PRO A 105 -2.89 -2.47 -9.79
C PRO A 105 -3.89 -3.19 -8.89
N GLY A 106 -4.68 -4.05 -9.52
CA GLY A 106 -5.49 -5.06 -8.86
C GLY A 106 -4.63 -6.25 -8.42
N ILE A 107 -5.17 -7.45 -8.53
CA ILE A 107 -4.38 -8.66 -8.33
C ILE A 107 -3.50 -8.85 -9.56
N VAL A 108 -2.19 -8.99 -9.34
CA VAL A 108 -1.20 -9.23 -10.40
C VAL A 108 -0.37 -10.45 -10.04
N LYS A 109 -0.26 -11.40 -10.98
CA LYS A 109 0.54 -12.62 -10.80
C LYS A 109 2.02 -12.28 -10.68
N THR A 110 2.50 -12.22 -9.43
CA THR A 110 3.88 -11.94 -9.05
C THR A 110 4.20 -12.70 -7.76
N SER A 111 5.48 -12.75 -7.37
CA SER A 111 5.89 -13.32 -6.07
C SER A 111 5.44 -12.50 -4.85
N PHE A 112 4.66 -11.42 -5.04
CA PHE A 112 4.18 -10.57 -3.95
C PHE A 112 3.27 -11.33 -2.97
N MET A 113 2.36 -12.16 -3.47
CA MET A 113 1.42 -12.91 -2.62
C MET A 113 2.16 -13.93 -1.74
N GLU A 114 3.09 -14.67 -2.32
CA GLU A 114 3.96 -15.61 -1.60
C GLU A 114 4.76 -14.89 -0.51
N LYS A 115 5.36 -13.73 -0.83
CA LYS A 115 6.12 -12.90 0.12
C LYS A 115 5.26 -12.21 1.18
N SER A 116 3.94 -12.16 0.97
CA SER A 116 2.98 -11.58 1.93
C SER A 116 2.53 -12.59 2.98
N GLY A 117 3.02 -13.84 2.91
CA GLY A 117 2.71 -14.90 3.87
C GLY A 117 1.60 -15.85 3.43
N LEU A 118 1.12 -15.75 2.18
CA LEU A 118 0.21 -16.73 1.59
C LEU A 118 0.99 -17.98 1.18
N THR A 119 0.39 -19.16 1.35
CA THR A 119 0.94 -20.39 0.75
C THR A 119 0.86 -20.31 -0.77
N LYS A 120 1.68 -21.10 -1.47
CA LYS A 120 1.66 -21.16 -2.94
C LYS A 120 0.27 -21.48 -3.49
N GLU A 121 -0.43 -22.41 -2.87
CA GLU A 121 -1.80 -22.77 -3.23
C GLU A 121 -2.80 -21.62 -3.03
N GLN A 122 -2.63 -20.81 -1.98
CA GLN A 122 -3.45 -19.62 -1.75
C GLN A 122 -3.11 -18.51 -2.74
N ALA A 123 -1.83 -18.31 -3.06
CA ALA A 123 -1.37 -17.33 -4.03
C ALA A 123 -1.88 -17.65 -5.45
N ASP A 124 -1.88 -18.93 -5.84
CA ASP A 124 -2.37 -19.39 -7.14
C ASP A 124 -3.89 -19.19 -7.29
N LYS A 125 -4.68 -19.40 -6.23
CA LYS A 125 -6.13 -19.15 -6.23
C LYS A 125 -6.50 -17.67 -6.32
N VAL A 126 -5.66 -16.79 -5.78
CA VAL A 126 -5.89 -15.33 -5.86
C VAL A 126 -5.57 -14.82 -7.26
N GLY A 127 -4.51 -15.34 -7.90
CA GLY A 127 -4.10 -14.96 -9.25
C GLY A 127 -4.92 -15.56 -10.40
N SER A 128 -5.97 -16.34 -10.12
CA SER A 128 -6.86 -16.97 -11.11
C SER A 128 -8.21 -16.24 -11.30
N LEU A 129 -8.37 -15.06 -10.69
CA LEU A 129 -9.49 -14.14 -10.92
C LEU A 129 -9.23 -13.26 -12.15
#